data_AF-A0A1C3MWN2-F1
#
_entry.id   AF-A0A1C3MWN2-F1
#
_cell.length_a   1.000
_cell.length_b   1.000
_cell.length_c   1.000
_cell.angle_alpha   90.00
_cell.angle_beta   90.00
_cell.angle_gamma   90.00
#
_symmetry.space_group_name_H-M   'P 1'
#
loop_
_entity.id
_entity.type
_entity.pdbx_description
1 polymer ?
#
loop_
_entity_poly.entity_id
_entity_poly.type
_entity_poly.pdbx_seq_one_letter_code
_entity_poly.pdbx_strand_id
1 'polypeptide(L)'
;MTGTSQTDQLRALHVETVAAVQQRQGLAVAARCALIAALHEGLICRPGCEDALTGWGLEPPPQQWTIRADARLSFPRAHADDDEARAQARFGVPDELRGLAPTVAVYPQRVIDVAPVLDGAGQPGQRRYLITVQVALHTWVTATRGSDALEAARTAVQAHLPALAAAGITLTGLTWHDVDPDDAPAEGIPTPALSAAELASPADDLAAATATRDTAVTALTGLRRAIRTRAIRALVDDEISGSYQHTAQRVERFLVELGLDALPRAHHVTVTVELTVPGGDGTAQDAHDRARQLMRAVTTDWPDDARPWTADGGPIPEHATVEEGRWRIAWRHEYEMWLRGHPTCSSAATIAEAHARVNLARALRGSGHRLTTVTVHVNGVGVDLYLDPDRD
;
A
#
# COMPACT_ATOMS: atom_id res chain seq x y z
N MET A 1 -39.07 -16.08 -30.01
CA MET A 1 -38.71 -15.73 -28.62
C MET A 1 -38.16 -16.98 -27.96
N THR A 2 -36.85 -17.20 -28.03
CA THR A 2 -36.16 -18.33 -27.40
C THR A 2 -35.72 -17.90 -26.01
N GLY A 3 -36.48 -18.31 -24.99
CA GLY A 3 -36.05 -18.15 -23.60
C GLY A 3 -34.77 -18.97 -23.39
N THR A 4 -33.70 -18.31 -22.97
CA THR A 4 -32.47 -18.96 -22.49
C THR A 4 -32.84 -20.03 -21.47
N SER A 5 -32.41 -21.28 -21.72
CA SER A 5 -32.68 -22.38 -20.80
C SER A 5 -32.04 -22.09 -19.43
N GLN A 6 -32.67 -22.52 -18.34
CA GLN A 6 -32.13 -22.37 -16.98
C GLN A 6 -30.69 -22.89 -16.87
N THR A 7 -30.38 -23.96 -17.60
CA THR A 7 -29.02 -24.52 -17.71
C THR A 7 -28.03 -23.53 -18.31
N ASP A 8 -28.43 -22.76 -19.33
CA ASP A 8 -27.56 -21.73 -19.92
C ASP A 8 -27.36 -20.54 -18.97
N GLN A 9 -28.38 -20.19 -18.20
CA GLN A 9 -28.27 -19.15 -17.15
C GLN A 9 -27.34 -19.59 -16.02
N LEU A 10 -27.48 -20.82 -15.52
CA LEU A 10 -26.59 -21.38 -14.50
C LEU A 10 -25.14 -21.47 -15.00
N ARG A 11 -24.94 -21.87 -16.27
CA ARG A 11 -23.61 -21.89 -16.89
C ARG A 11 -23.01 -20.47 -16.97
N ALA A 12 -23.79 -19.47 -17.37
CA ALA A 12 -23.35 -18.09 -17.43
C ALA A 12 -22.95 -17.56 -16.04
N LEU A 13 -23.79 -17.77 -15.03
CA LEU A 13 -23.50 -17.37 -13.64
C LEU A 13 -22.25 -18.06 -13.09
N HIS A 14 -22.04 -19.34 -13.40
CA HIS A 14 -20.84 -20.06 -13.00
C HIS A 14 -19.58 -19.45 -13.64
N VAL A 15 -19.62 -19.15 -14.94
CA VAL A 15 -18.51 -18.48 -15.64
C VAL A 15 -18.21 -17.11 -15.03
N GLU A 16 -19.24 -16.29 -14.76
CA GLU A 16 -19.09 -14.99 -14.09
C GLU A 16 -18.47 -15.13 -12.69
N THR A 17 -18.91 -16.12 -11.92
CA THR A 17 -18.41 -16.40 -10.58
C THR A 17 -16.92 -16.77 -10.62
N VAL A 18 -16.56 -17.73 -11.48
CA VAL A 18 -15.17 -18.17 -11.64
C VAL A 18 -14.28 -17.01 -12.10
N ALA A 19 -14.75 -16.21 -13.06
CA ALA A 19 -14.01 -15.04 -13.53
C ALA A 19 -13.80 -14.00 -12.41
N ALA A 20 -14.82 -13.71 -11.60
CA ALA A 20 -14.71 -12.79 -10.48
C ALA A 20 -13.72 -13.29 -9.41
N VAL A 21 -13.75 -14.59 -9.08
CA VAL A 21 -12.81 -15.21 -8.14
C VAL A 21 -11.37 -15.16 -8.67
N GLN A 22 -11.16 -15.51 -9.95
CA GLN A 22 -9.84 -15.46 -10.59
C GLN A 22 -9.30 -14.03 -10.65
N GLN A 23 -10.13 -13.03 -10.99
CA GLN A 23 -9.73 -11.63 -10.97
C GLN A 23 -9.35 -11.16 -9.57
N ARG A 24 -10.12 -11.56 -8.54
CA ARG A 24 -9.80 -11.21 -7.14
C ARG A 24 -8.47 -11.82 -6.72
N GLN A 25 -8.23 -13.09 -7.04
CA GLN A 25 -6.97 -13.77 -6.73
C GLN A 25 -5.79 -13.13 -7.46
N GLY A 26 -5.93 -12.84 -8.76
CA GLY A 26 -4.90 -12.14 -9.53
C GLY A 26 -4.57 -10.76 -8.96
N LEU A 27 -5.60 -9.97 -8.62
CA LEU A 27 -5.42 -8.66 -7.99
C LEU A 27 -4.76 -8.77 -6.62
N ALA A 28 -5.17 -9.71 -5.79
CA ALA A 28 -4.58 -9.95 -4.46
C ALA A 28 -3.08 -10.28 -4.55
N VAL A 29 -2.70 -11.17 -5.46
CA VAL A 29 -1.29 -11.54 -5.69
C VAL A 29 -0.50 -10.34 -6.21
N ALA A 30 -1.01 -9.63 -7.22
CA ALA A 30 -0.35 -8.46 -7.79
C ALA A 30 -0.16 -7.35 -6.75
N ALA A 31 -1.20 -7.02 -5.97
CA ALA A 31 -1.17 -6.00 -4.94
C ALA A 31 -0.18 -6.35 -3.82
N ARG A 32 -0.17 -7.62 -3.38
CA ARG A 32 0.79 -8.09 -2.37
C ARG A 32 2.23 -8.01 -2.87
N CYS A 33 2.49 -8.48 -4.10
CA CYS A 33 3.83 -8.39 -4.70
C CYS A 33 4.31 -6.94 -4.83
N ALA A 34 3.43 -6.03 -5.27
CA ALA A 34 3.76 -4.62 -5.42
C ALA A 34 4.07 -3.94 -4.07
N LEU A 35 3.31 -4.24 -3.00
CA LEU A 35 3.61 -3.73 -1.67
C LEU A 35 4.93 -4.26 -1.09
N ILE A 36 5.22 -5.55 -1.29
CA ILE A 36 6.48 -6.15 -0.84
C ILE A 36 7.66 -5.55 -1.61
N ALA A 37 7.51 -5.30 -2.92
CA ALA A 37 8.52 -4.60 -3.71
C ALA A 37 8.76 -3.17 -3.18
N ALA A 38 7.67 -2.42 -2.92
CA ALA A 38 7.76 -1.08 -2.35
C ALA A 38 8.46 -1.08 -0.97
N LEU A 39 8.22 -2.10 -0.15
CA LEU A 39 8.91 -2.28 1.14
C LEU A 39 10.42 -2.50 0.94
N HIS A 40 10.81 -3.38 0.01
CA HIS A 40 12.22 -3.62 -0.30
C HIS A 40 12.93 -2.41 -0.90
N GLU A 41 12.21 -1.58 -1.67
CA GLU A 41 12.70 -0.32 -2.23
C GLU A 41 12.74 0.83 -1.20
N GLY A 42 12.29 0.59 0.04
CA GLY A 42 12.25 1.60 1.11
C GLY A 42 11.21 2.70 0.89
N LEU A 43 10.21 2.44 0.02
CA LEU A 43 9.16 3.41 -0.33
C LEU A 43 8.02 3.44 0.69
N ILE A 44 7.86 2.36 1.47
CA ILE A 44 6.92 2.23 2.57
C ILE A 44 7.63 1.52 3.73
N CYS A 45 7.30 1.89 4.97
CA CYS A 45 7.81 1.19 6.14
C CYS A 45 7.12 -0.18 6.34
N ARG A 46 7.77 -1.09 7.05
CA ARG A 46 7.21 -2.43 7.35
C ARG A 46 5.84 -2.35 8.05
N PRO A 47 5.65 -1.53 9.11
CA PRO A 47 4.32 -1.39 9.73
C PRO A 47 3.25 -0.92 8.73
N GLY A 48 3.56 0.06 7.88
CA GLY A 48 2.61 0.54 6.87
C GLY A 48 2.25 -0.54 5.83
N CYS A 49 3.20 -1.39 5.45
CA CYS A 49 2.98 -2.52 4.56
C CYS A 49 2.10 -3.60 5.21
N GLU A 50 2.40 -3.97 6.46
CA GLU A 50 1.62 -4.94 7.24
C GLU A 50 0.18 -4.47 7.48
N ASP A 51 0.00 -3.19 7.82
CA ASP A 51 -1.31 -2.60 8.08
C ASP A 51 -2.14 -2.53 6.78
N ALA A 52 -1.52 -2.19 5.66
CA ALA A 52 -2.17 -2.21 4.34
C ALA A 52 -2.60 -3.64 3.93
N LEU A 53 -1.70 -4.62 4.03
CA LEU A 53 -2.01 -6.02 3.72
C LEU A 53 -3.13 -6.56 4.62
N THR A 54 -3.07 -6.26 5.91
CA THR A 54 -4.12 -6.60 6.89
C THR A 54 -5.46 -5.99 6.51
N GLY A 55 -5.50 -4.69 6.20
CA GLY A 55 -6.71 -3.99 5.76
C GLY A 55 -7.32 -4.54 4.46
N TRP A 56 -6.51 -5.20 3.62
CA TRP A 56 -6.95 -5.86 2.40
C TRP A 56 -7.33 -7.34 2.61
N GLY A 57 -7.15 -7.87 3.82
CA GLY A 57 -7.33 -9.29 4.13
C GLY A 57 -6.33 -10.19 3.40
N LEU A 58 -5.11 -9.69 3.17
CA LEU A 58 -4.03 -10.41 2.51
C LEU A 58 -2.97 -10.85 3.52
N GLU A 59 -2.20 -11.87 3.15
CA GLU A 59 -1.13 -12.37 4.01
C GLU A 59 -0.03 -11.32 4.22
N PRO A 60 0.57 -11.25 5.42
CA PRO A 60 1.63 -10.31 5.75
C PRO A 60 2.87 -10.46 4.84
N PRO A 61 3.79 -9.49 4.84
CA PRO A 61 5.03 -9.64 4.10
C PRO A 61 5.88 -10.76 4.74
N PRO A 62 6.74 -11.44 3.95
CA PRO A 62 7.67 -12.42 4.51
C PRO A 62 8.55 -11.77 5.59
N GLN A 63 8.82 -12.52 6.65
CA GLN A 63 9.70 -12.09 7.74
C GLN A 63 10.72 -13.17 8.05
N GLN A 64 11.79 -12.78 8.74
CA GLN A 64 12.82 -13.71 9.17
C GLN A 64 12.31 -14.49 10.39
N TRP A 65 12.54 -15.80 10.37
CA TRP A 65 12.23 -16.73 11.44
C TRP A 65 13.51 -17.43 11.87
N THR A 66 13.77 -17.45 13.17
CA THR A 66 14.77 -18.33 13.76
C THR A 66 14.12 -19.66 14.14
N ILE A 67 14.29 -20.69 13.32
CA ILE A 67 13.78 -22.04 13.61
C ILE A 67 14.83 -22.84 14.37
N ARG A 68 14.44 -23.40 15.52
CA ARG A 68 15.31 -24.22 16.35
C ARG A 68 15.03 -25.71 16.18
N ALA A 69 16.08 -26.50 16.05
CA ALA A 69 16.01 -27.96 16.17
C ALA A 69 17.08 -28.49 17.13
N ASP A 70 16.71 -29.38 18.04
CA ASP A 70 17.68 -30.14 18.82
C ASP A 70 18.06 -31.41 18.04
N ALA A 71 19.35 -31.76 18.06
CA ALA A 71 19.88 -32.93 17.35
C ALA A 71 21.08 -33.54 18.07
N ARG A 72 21.49 -34.72 17.61
CA ARG A 72 22.76 -35.36 17.94
C ARG A 72 23.68 -35.26 16.75
N LEU A 73 24.82 -34.61 16.94
CA LEU A 73 25.87 -34.44 15.95
C LEU A 73 27.02 -35.39 16.28
N SER A 74 27.35 -36.28 15.36
CA SER A 74 28.50 -37.18 15.43
C SER A 74 29.50 -36.82 14.34
N PHE A 75 30.77 -36.61 14.70
CA PHE A 75 31.81 -36.24 13.74
C PHE A 75 33.19 -36.78 14.16
N PRO A 76 34.05 -37.12 13.19
CA PRO A 76 35.41 -37.55 13.45
C PRO A 76 36.32 -36.34 13.71
N ARG A 77 37.20 -36.43 14.71
CA ARG A 77 38.26 -35.45 14.95
C ARG A 77 39.53 -36.10 15.47
N ALA A 78 40.68 -35.54 15.09
CA ALA A 78 41.99 -36.01 15.57
C ALA A 78 42.37 -35.26 16.87
N HIS A 79 42.83 -36.01 17.86
CA HIS A 79 43.36 -35.52 19.14
C HIS A 79 44.62 -36.32 19.52
N ALA A 80 45.47 -35.77 20.39
CA ALA A 80 46.69 -36.45 20.84
C ALA A 80 46.38 -37.61 21.79
N ASP A 81 45.40 -37.46 22.67
CA ASP A 81 44.98 -38.45 23.65
C ASP A 81 43.48 -38.34 24.02
N ASP A 82 43.01 -39.28 24.84
CA ASP A 82 41.62 -39.38 25.28
C ASP A 82 41.17 -38.19 26.14
N ASP A 83 42.11 -37.60 26.91
CA ASP A 83 41.81 -36.50 27.84
C ASP A 83 41.65 -35.18 27.08
N GLU A 84 42.50 -34.94 26.08
CA GLU A 84 42.35 -33.83 25.14
C GLU A 84 41.05 -33.96 24.35
N ALA A 85 40.74 -35.16 23.83
CA ALA A 85 39.51 -35.40 23.08
C ALA A 85 38.27 -35.08 23.91
N ARG A 86 38.23 -35.48 25.19
CA ARG A 86 37.13 -35.14 26.11
C ARG A 86 37.08 -33.66 26.45
N ALA A 87 38.22 -33.03 26.68
CA ALA A 87 38.30 -31.60 27.00
C ALA A 87 37.83 -30.72 25.82
N GLN A 88 38.16 -31.13 24.59
CA GLN A 88 37.86 -30.38 23.37
C GLN A 88 36.56 -30.80 22.68
N ALA A 89 35.88 -31.84 23.14
CA ALA A 89 34.64 -32.34 22.53
C ALA A 89 33.50 -31.32 22.44
N ARG A 90 33.53 -30.23 23.23
CA ARG A 90 32.56 -29.12 23.16
C ARG A 90 32.97 -27.99 22.22
N PHE A 91 34.23 -27.93 21.82
CA PHE A 91 34.81 -26.76 21.15
C PHE A 91 35.01 -27.01 19.67
N GLY A 92 34.40 -26.16 18.83
CA GLY A 92 34.53 -26.23 17.38
C GLY A 92 33.42 -27.05 16.75
N VAL A 93 32.50 -26.34 16.10
CA VAL A 93 31.56 -26.91 15.14
C VAL A 93 32.36 -27.25 13.87
N PRO A 94 32.17 -28.42 13.24
CA PRO A 94 32.72 -28.70 11.92
C PRO A 94 32.42 -27.55 10.94
N ASP A 95 33.43 -27.07 10.22
CA ASP A 95 33.28 -25.93 9.30
C ASP A 95 32.28 -26.24 8.18
N GLU A 96 32.09 -27.52 7.86
CA GLU A 96 31.10 -28.04 6.91
C GLU A 96 29.66 -27.67 7.31
N LEU A 97 29.37 -27.52 8.61
CA LEU A 97 28.06 -27.06 9.09
C LEU A 97 27.87 -25.54 8.96
N ARG A 98 28.97 -24.77 8.91
CA ARG A 98 28.91 -23.31 8.68
C ARG A 98 28.65 -22.97 7.21
N GLY A 99 28.98 -23.88 6.30
CA GLY A 99 28.79 -23.73 4.86
C GLY A 99 27.39 -24.09 4.35
N LEU A 100 26.46 -24.48 5.23
CA LEU A 100 25.09 -24.81 4.84
C LEU A 100 24.33 -23.55 4.40
N ALA A 101 23.49 -23.70 3.38
CA ALA A 101 22.56 -22.68 2.91
C ALA A 101 21.11 -23.18 3.14
N PRO A 102 20.26 -22.45 3.90
CA PRO A 102 20.56 -21.21 4.61
C PRO A 102 21.53 -21.46 5.78
N THR A 103 22.18 -20.38 6.23
CA THR A 103 23.17 -20.44 7.31
C THR A 103 22.57 -21.12 8.54
N VAL A 104 23.26 -22.13 9.07
CA VAL A 104 22.86 -22.83 10.30
C VAL A 104 23.87 -22.50 11.40
N ALA A 105 23.41 -21.92 12.50
CA ALA A 105 24.21 -21.82 13.71
C ALA A 105 24.04 -23.08 14.56
N VAL A 106 25.16 -23.59 15.06
CA VAL A 106 25.20 -24.82 15.84
C VAL A 106 25.73 -24.50 17.23
N TYR A 107 24.90 -24.74 18.24
CA TYR A 107 25.19 -24.50 19.64
C TYR A 107 25.37 -25.85 20.35
N PRO A 108 26.61 -26.28 20.63
CA PRO A 108 26.85 -27.50 21.38
C PRO A 108 26.33 -27.36 22.82
N GLN A 109 25.48 -28.28 23.25
CA GLN A 109 24.88 -28.28 24.59
C GLN A 109 25.63 -29.23 25.53
N ARG A 110 25.78 -30.49 25.10
CA ARG A 110 26.33 -31.57 25.95
C ARG A 110 27.05 -32.62 25.13
N VAL A 111 28.23 -33.03 25.56
CA VAL A 111 28.92 -34.20 25.00
C VAL A 111 28.21 -35.46 25.48
N ILE A 112 27.82 -36.31 24.53
CA ILE A 112 27.16 -37.60 24.78
C ILE A 112 28.21 -38.70 24.87
N ASP A 113 29.13 -38.74 23.90
CA ASP A 113 30.14 -39.80 23.80
C ASP A 113 31.41 -39.33 23.08
N VAL A 114 32.54 -39.94 23.42
CA VAL A 114 33.84 -39.76 22.76
C VAL A 114 34.51 -41.12 22.70
N ALA A 115 34.56 -41.72 21.50
CA ALA A 115 35.08 -43.06 21.29
C ALA A 115 36.23 -43.06 20.27
N PRO A 116 37.33 -43.80 20.50
CA PRO A 116 38.40 -43.93 19.52
C PRO A 116 37.92 -44.74 18.30
N VAL A 117 38.29 -44.28 17.10
CA VAL A 117 38.04 -45.02 15.85
C VAL A 117 39.20 -45.98 15.64
N LEU A 118 38.92 -47.29 15.69
CA LEU A 118 39.94 -48.35 15.70
C LEU A 118 40.72 -48.47 14.38
N ASP A 119 40.17 -48.00 13.25
CA ASP A 119 40.74 -48.15 11.90
C ASP A 119 41.00 -46.80 11.20
N GLY A 120 41.88 -45.97 11.77
CA GLY A 120 42.27 -44.69 11.16
C GLY A 120 43.78 -44.58 10.99
N ALA A 121 44.26 -44.46 9.75
CA ALA A 121 45.61 -43.97 9.46
C ALA A 121 45.73 -42.51 9.95
N GLY A 122 46.07 -42.35 11.22
CA GLY A 122 46.36 -41.06 11.84
C GLY A 122 47.76 -40.57 11.48
N GLN A 123 47.97 -39.26 11.56
CA GLN A 123 49.32 -38.72 11.58
C GLN A 123 50.08 -39.28 12.80
N PRO A 124 51.41 -39.49 12.71
CA PRO A 124 52.18 -39.98 13.85
C PRO A 124 51.97 -39.06 15.06
N GLY A 125 51.41 -39.61 16.14
CA GLY A 125 51.09 -38.88 17.38
C GLY A 125 49.65 -38.39 17.53
N GLN A 126 48.74 -38.66 16.58
CA GLN A 126 47.31 -38.32 16.70
C GLN A 126 46.41 -39.54 16.50
N ARG A 127 45.41 -39.68 17.37
CA ARG A 127 44.35 -40.69 17.26
C ARG A 127 43.05 -40.02 16.80
N ARG A 128 42.28 -40.71 15.96
CA ARG A 128 40.95 -40.25 15.53
C ARG A 128 39.89 -40.71 16.53
N TYR A 129 39.06 -39.77 16.95
CA TYR A 129 37.91 -40.00 17.83
C TYR A 129 36.63 -39.67 17.08
N LEU A 130 35.59 -40.48 17.30
CA LEU A 130 34.23 -40.14 16.95
C LEU A 130 33.61 -39.44 18.17
N ILE A 131 33.31 -38.16 18.00
CA ILE A 131 32.73 -37.32 19.04
C ILE A 131 31.24 -37.19 18.75
N THR A 132 30.39 -37.53 19.73
CA THR A 132 28.94 -37.35 19.65
C THR A 132 28.48 -36.31 20.66
N VAL A 133 27.83 -35.26 20.17
CA VAL A 133 27.41 -34.09 20.95
C VAL A 133 25.92 -33.81 20.70
N GLN A 134 25.18 -33.49 21.75
CA GLN A 134 23.86 -32.88 21.64
C GLN A 134 24.03 -31.41 21.25
N VAL A 135 23.38 -30.99 20.17
CA VAL A 135 23.47 -29.64 19.62
C VAL A 135 22.07 -29.04 19.46
N ALA A 136 21.97 -27.71 19.60
CA ALA A 136 20.85 -26.94 19.07
C ALA A 136 21.28 -26.30 17.74
N LEU A 137 20.47 -26.51 16.72
CA LEU A 137 20.59 -25.91 15.40
C LEU A 137 19.62 -24.75 15.31
N HIS A 138 20.12 -23.59 14.92
CA HIS A 138 19.31 -22.43 14.59
C HIS A 138 19.42 -22.20 13.09
N THR A 139 18.29 -22.25 12.41
CA THR A 139 18.18 -22.02 10.97
C THR A 139 17.39 -20.73 10.76
N TRP A 140 17.94 -19.80 9.99
CA TRP A 140 17.21 -18.59 9.61
C TRP A 140 16.55 -18.78 8.27
N VAL A 141 15.25 -18.55 8.21
CA VAL A 141 14.45 -18.67 6.99
C VAL A 141 13.51 -17.49 6.86
N THR A 142 13.22 -17.10 5.63
CA THR A 142 12.25 -16.04 5.34
C THR A 142 10.94 -16.69 4.89
N ALA A 143 9.87 -16.47 5.65
CA ALA A 143 8.56 -17.02 5.33
C ALA A 143 7.43 -16.11 5.84
N THR A 144 6.22 -16.31 5.31
CA THR A 144 5.03 -15.59 5.74
C THR A 144 4.39 -16.19 7.00
N ARG A 145 4.47 -17.53 7.14
CA ARG A 145 3.89 -18.29 8.26
C ARG A 145 4.95 -19.15 8.93
N GLY A 146 4.76 -19.39 10.23
CA GLY A 146 5.65 -20.25 11.02
C GLY A 146 5.69 -21.70 10.51
N SER A 147 4.56 -22.23 10.02
CA SER A 147 4.48 -23.55 9.39
C SER A 147 5.40 -23.67 8.18
N ASP A 148 5.40 -22.64 7.33
CA ASP A 148 6.15 -22.62 6.08
C ASP A 148 7.64 -22.40 6.38
N ALA A 149 7.95 -21.59 7.40
CA ALA A 149 9.30 -21.43 7.93
C ALA A 149 9.85 -22.78 8.44
N LEU A 150 9.06 -23.50 9.24
CA LEU A 150 9.43 -24.81 9.77
C LEU A 150 9.68 -25.82 8.65
N GLU A 151 8.78 -25.88 7.66
CA GLU A 151 8.92 -26.78 6.50
C GLU A 151 10.15 -26.43 5.65
N ALA A 152 10.40 -25.15 5.40
CA ALA A 152 11.57 -24.68 4.67
C ALA A 152 12.87 -25.01 5.42
N ALA A 153 12.93 -24.76 6.73
CA ALA A 153 14.08 -25.08 7.57
C ALA A 153 14.35 -26.59 7.58
N ARG A 154 13.28 -27.40 7.72
CA ARG A 154 13.39 -28.86 7.66
C ARG A 154 13.90 -29.35 6.32
N THR A 155 13.33 -28.85 5.22
CA THR A 155 13.74 -29.21 3.87
C THR A 155 15.20 -28.88 3.62
N ALA A 156 15.65 -27.69 4.05
CA ALA A 156 17.02 -27.29 3.89
C ALA A 156 18.00 -28.17 4.68
N VAL A 157 17.74 -28.44 5.96
CA VAL A 157 18.59 -29.35 6.76
C VAL A 157 18.60 -30.76 6.16
N GLN A 158 17.45 -31.26 5.71
CA GLN A 158 17.35 -32.58 5.08
C GLN A 158 18.15 -32.68 3.78
N ALA A 159 18.13 -31.64 2.94
CA ALA A 159 18.89 -31.59 1.69
C ALA A 159 20.41 -31.70 1.91
N HIS A 160 20.90 -31.24 3.08
CA HIS A 160 22.32 -31.26 3.42
C HIS A 160 22.78 -32.56 4.11
N LEU A 161 21.87 -33.40 4.61
CA LEU A 161 22.23 -34.65 5.30
C LEU A 161 23.14 -35.57 4.47
N PRO A 162 22.93 -35.77 3.15
CA PRO A 162 23.82 -36.61 2.34
C PRO A 162 25.24 -36.04 2.22
N ALA A 163 25.38 -34.73 2.07
CA ALA A 163 26.68 -34.07 1.97
C ALA A 163 27.45 -34.12 3.29
N LEU A 164 26.76 -33.93 4.42
CA LEU A 164 27.33 -34.11 5.75
C LEU A 164 27.79 -35.55 5.97
N ALA A 165 26.98 -36.54 5.57
CA ALA A 165 27.35 -37.94 5.69
C ALA A 165 28.59 -38.30 4.86
N ALA A 166 28.76 -37.70 3.67
CA ALA A 166 29.97 -37.86 2.85
C ALA A 166 31.24 -37.29 3.53
N ALA A 167 31.10 -36.27 4.38
CA ALA A 167 32.17 -35.74 5.23
C ALA A 167 32.39 -36.55 6.52
N GLY A 168 31.66 -37.65 6.72
CA GLY A 168 31.70 -38.44 7.97
C GLY A 168 30.94 -37.80 9.13
N ILE A 169 30.15 -36.76 8.86
CA ILE A 169 29.34 -36.05 9.86
C ILE A 169 27.92 -36.63 9.82
N THR A 170 27.43 -37.08 10.97
CA THR A 170 26.08 -37.63 11.10
C THR A 170 25.24 -36.77 12.01
N LEU A 171 24.05 -36.39 11.53
CA LEU A 171 23.07 -35.64 12.29
C LEU A 171 21.82 -36.50 12.49
N THR A 172 21.48 -36.82 13.74
CA THR A 172 20.38 -37.74 14.07
C THR A 172 19.51 -37.18 15.20
N GLY A 173 18.30 -37.73 15.37
CA GLY A 173 17.41 -37.34 16.47
C GLY A 173 16.88 -35.90 16.38
N LEU A 174 16.70 -35.37 15.16
CA LEU A 174 16.17 -34.04 14.91
C LEU A 174 14.79 -33.87 15.52
N THR A 175 14.69 -32.97 16.50
CA THR A 175 13.44 -32.56 17.13
C THR A 175 13.27 -31.06 16.91
N TRP A 176 12.25 -30.68 16.14
CA TRP A 176 11.98 -29.29 15.78
C TRP A 176 11.08 -28.64 16.82
N HIS A 177 11.32 -27.36 17.09
CA HIS A 177 10.52 -26.57 18.02
C HIS A 177 9.81 -25.44 17.25
N ASP A 178 8.55 -25.19 17.59
CA ASP A 178 7.84 -23.99 17.14
C ASP A 178 8.46 -22.76 17.78
N VAL A 179 8.60 -21.69 17.00
CA VAL A 179 9.23 -20.45 17.44
C VAL A 179 8.46 -19.25 16.88
N ASP A 180 8.37 -18.20 17.70
CA ASP A 180 7.83 -16.90 17.32
C ASP A 180 8.74 -16.21 16.28
N PRO A 181 8.19 -15.34 15.43
CA PRO A 181 8.99 -14.58 14.48
C PRO A 181 9.92 -13.61 15.20
N ASP A 182 11.06 -13.31 14.56
CA ASP A 182 12.14 -12.54 15.19
C ASP A 182 11.73 -11.08 15.55
N ASP A 183 10.67 -10.55 14.91
CA ASP A 183 10.09 -9.21 15.13
C ASP A 183 8.54 -9.27 15.25
N ALA A 184 7.97 -9.80 16.34
CA ALA A 184 6.52 -9.93 16.48
C ALA A 184 5.80 -8.67 17.04
N PRO A 185 4.88 -8.02 16.30
CA PRO A 185 3.67 -7.43 16.88
C PRO A 185 2.50 -8.43 16.87
N ALA A 186 1.47 -8.11 17.66
CA ALA A 186 0.41 -9.02 18.11
C ALA A 186 -0.44 -9.66 17.00
N GLU A 187 -0.92 -10.88 17.32
CA GLU A 187 -1.67 -11.85 16.52
C GLU A 187 -2.72 -11.27 15.55
N GLY A 188 -2.59 -11.66 14.29
CA GLY A 188 -3.60 -11.43 13.25
C GLY A 188 -4.73 -12.47 13.31
N ILE A 189 -5.96 -12.00 13.08
CA ILE A 189 -7.18 -12.80 13.02
C ILE A 189 -7.13 -13.75 11.80
N PRO A 190 -7.52 -15.03 11.94
CA PRO A 190 -7.56 -15.96 10.80
C PRO A 190 -8.55 -15.47 9.74
N THR A 191 -8.08 -15.37 8.49
CA THR A 191 -8.89 -15.01 7.33
C THR A 191 -9.43 -16.28 6.67
N PRO A 192 -10.75 -16.40 6.40
CA PRO A 192 -11.27 -17.49 5.60
C PRO A 192 -10.92 -17.24 4.11
N ALA A 193 -10.03 -18.07 3.56
CA ALA A 193 -9.79 -18.12 2.14
C ALA A 193 -10.88 -18.98 1.48
N LEU A 194 -11.88 -18.36 0.86
CA LEU A 194 -12.73 -19.05 -0.12
C LEU A 194 -11.84 -19.40 -1.31
N SER A 195 -11.47 -20.67 -1.41
CA SER A 195 -10.64 -21.16 -2.52
C SER A 195 -11.52 -21.41 -3.74
N ALA A 196 -10.99 -21.14 -4.95
CA ALA A 196 -11.69 -21.47 -6.20
C ALA A 196 -11.97 -22.97 -6.34
N ALA A 197 -11.25 -23.81 -5.59
CA ALA A 197 -11.37 -25.26 -5.56
C ALA A 197 -12.63 -25.75 -4.82
N GLU A 198 -13.27 -24.92 -3.99
CA GLU A 198 -14.47 -25.28 -3.21
C GLU A 198 -15.79 -24.95 -3.91
N LEU A 199 -15.76 -24.36 -5.12
CA LEU A 199 -16.93 -24.22 -5.99
C LEU A 199 -17.26 -25.58 -6.63
N ALA A 200 -17.54 -26.57 -5.79
CA ALA A 200 -17.93 -27.91 -6.21
C ALA A 200 -19.43 -27.96 -6.52
N SER A 201 -19.73 -28.27 -7.78
CA SER A 201 -21.04 -28.50 -8.39
C SER A 201 -21.88 -27.24 -8.67
N PRO A 202 -22.41 -27.07 -9.91
CA PRO A 202 -23.49 -26.12 -10.14
C PRO A 202 -24.64 -26.52 -9.21
N ALA A 203 -25.04 -25.61 -8.32
CA ALA A 203 -26.32 -25.75 -7.66
C ALA A 203 -27.39 -25.75 -8.76
N ASP A 204 -28.30 -26.73 -8.75
CA ASP A 204 -29.49 -26.73 -9.63
C ASP A 204 -30.43 -25.55 -9.31
N ASP A 205 -30.12 -24.78 -8.26
CA ASP A 205 -30.83 -23.60 -7.79
C ASP A 205 -30.20 -22.30 -8.33
N LEU A 206 -30.98 -21.60 -9.17
CA LEU A 206 -30.62 -20.31 -9.75
C LEU A 206 -30.42 -19.20 -8.70
N ALA A 207 -31.15 -19.25 -7.58
CA ALA A 207 -31.02 -18.27 -6.51
C ALA A 207 -29.67 -18.43 -5.79
N ALA A 208 -29.28 -19.67 -5.49
CA ALA A 208 -27.98 -19.97 -4.89
C ALA A 208 -26.81 -19.58 -5.81
N ALA A 209 -26.92 -19.88 -7.12
CA ALA A 209 -25.91 -19.50 -8.10
C ALA A 209 -25.76 -17.97 -8.22
N THR A 210 -26.88 -17.24 -8.20
CA THR A 210 -26.88 -15.77 -8.23
C THR A 210 -26.23 -15.19 -6.97
N ALA A 211 -26.61 -15.68 -5.78
CA ALA A 211 -26.02 -15.24 -4.51
C ALA A 211 -24.51 -15.51 -4.44
N THR A 212 -24.06 -16.64 -4.98
CA THR A 212 -22.63 -16.98 -5.06
C THR A 212 -21.89 -16.01 -5.98
N ARG A 213 -22.47 -15.71 -7.16
CA ARG A 213 -21.91 -14.72 -8.09
C ARG A 213 -21.82 -13.34 -7.46
N ASP A 214 -22.89 -12.88 -6.81
CA ASP A 214 -22.94 -11.58 -6.14
C ASP A 214 -21.92 -11.48 -5.02
N THR A 215 -21.72 -12.56 -4.24
CA THR A 215 -20.70 -12.63 -3.19
C THR A 215 -19.30 -12.51 -3.78
N ALA A 216 -19.00 -13.23 -4.87
CA ALA A 216 -17.71 -13.16 -5.55
C ALA A 216 -17.42 -11.76 -6.13
N VAL A 217 -18.43 -11.15 -6.78
CA VAL A 217 -18.34 -9.78 -7.34
C VAL A 217 -18.19 -8.73 -6.23
N THR A 218 -18.92 -8.88 -5.12
CA THR A 218 -18.81 -8.00 -3.96
C THR A 218 -17.43 -8.11 -3.32
N ALA A 219 -16.89 -9.33 -3.19
CA ALA A 219 -15.54 -9.55 -2.68
C ALA A 219 -14.47 -8.92 -3.59
N LEU A 220 -14.60 -9.03 -4.92
CA LEU A 220 -13.69 -8.38 -5.86
C LEU A 220 -13.78 -6.85 -5.74
N THR A 221 -14.98 -6.29 -5.77
CA THR A 221 -15.22 -4.84 -5.64
C THR A 221 -14.71 -4.31 -4.30
N GLY A 222 -14.92 -5.05 -3.22
CA GLY A 222 -14.42 -4.72 -1.88
C GLY A 222 -12.89 -4.65 -1.84
N LEU A 223 -12.19 -5.59 -2.46
CA LEU A 223 -10.72 -5.57 -2.55
C LEU A 223 -10.23 -4.37 -3.37
N ARG A 224 -10.83 -4.10 -4.54
CA ARG A 224 -10.49 -2.93 -5.37
C ARG A 224 -10.64 -1.63 -4.60
N ARG A 225 -11.76 -1.49 -3.87
CA ARG A 225 -12.03 -0.32 -3.03
C ARG A 225 -11.01 -0.20 -1.89
N ALA A 226 -10.74 -1.28 -1.17
CA ALA A 226 -9.79 -1.26 -0.05
C ALA A 226 -8.37 -0.87 -0.49
N ILE A 227 -7.90 -1.40 -1.63
CA ILE A 227 -6.60 -1.02 -2.21
C ILE A 227 -6.59 0.47 -2.53
N ARG A 228 -7.62 0.94 -3.23
CA ARG A 228 -7.72 2.33 -3.68
C ARG A 228 -7.82 3.33 -2.53
N THR A 229 -8.72 3.09 -1.57
CA THR A 229 -8.88 3.89 -0.37
C THR A 229 -7.55 3.97 0.41
N ARG A 230 -6.85 2.85 0.60
CA ARG A 230 -5.56 2.88 1.32
C ARG A 230 -4.48 3.66 0.56
N ALA A 231 -4.42 3.48 -0.76
CA ALA A 231 -3.47 4.19 -1.61
C ALA A 231 -3.70 5.71 -1.61
N ILE A 232 -4.97 6.14 -1.63
CA ILE A 232 -5.34 7.56 -1.52
C ILE A 232 -5.04 8.09 -0.11
N ARG A 233 -5.38 7.34 0.94
CA ARG A 233 -5.07 7.74 2.32
C ARG A 233 -3.57 7.97 2.54
N ALA A 234 -2.73 7.11 1.97
CA ALA A 234 -1.28 7.27 2.03
C ALA A 234 -0.77 8.57 1.36
N LEU A 235 -1.51 9.13 0.40
CA LEU A 235 -1.22 10.46 -0.16
C LEU A 235 -1.66 11.60 0.75
N VAL A 236 -2.85 11.47 1.37
CA VAL A 236 -3.44 12.51 2.21
C VAL A 236 -2.68 12.67 3.52
N ASP A 237 -2.27 11.55 4.12
CA ASP A 237 -1.57 11.51 5.41
C ASP A 237 -0.06 11.75 5.28
N ASP A 238 0.44 12.03 4.06
CA ASP A 238 1.87 12.20 3.72
C ASP A 238 2.76 11.03 4.19
N GLU A 239 2.19 9.82 4.26
CA GLU A 239 2.91 8.59 4.65
C GLU A 239 4.02 8.24 3.65
N ILE A 240 3.94 8.77 2.43
CA ILE A 240 4.91 8.55 1.36
C ILE A 240 5.71 9.84 1.15
N SER A 241 7.00 9.81 1.49
CA SER A 241 7.91 10.95 1.34
C SER A 241 7.98 11.49 -0.09
N GLY A 242 7.87 12.81 -0.27
CA GLY A 242 8.15 13.48 -1.55
C GLY A 242 7.33 14.75 -1.74
N SER A 243 7.52 15.43 -2.87
CA SER A 243 6.57 16.46 -3.28
C SER A 243 5.25 15.80 -3.70
N TYR A 244 4.12 16.39 -3.28
CA TYR A 244 2.78 15.84 -3.50
C TYR A 244 2.55 15.33 -4.94
N GLN A 245 2.97 16.09 -5.95
CA GLN A 245 2.80 15.71 -7.36
C GLN A 245 3.58 14.45 -7.75
N HIS A 246 4.81 14.28 -7.27
CA HIS A 246 5.58 13.06 -7.54
C HIS A 246 5.02 11.87 -6.77
N THR A 247 4.56 12.09 -5.53
CA THR A 247 3.91 11.07 -4.72
C THR A 247 2.60 10.60 -5.38
N ALA A 248 1.76 11.54 -5.82
CA ALA A 248 0.51 11.27 -6.52
C ALA A 248 0.72 10.51 -7.84
N GLN A 249 1.75 10.85 -8.63
CA GLN A 249 2.12 10.11 -9.84
C GLN A 249 2.53 8.66 -9.53
N ARG A 250 3.27 8.43 -8.43
CA ARG A 250 3.67 7.08 -8.01
C ARG A 250 2.46 6.25 -7.60
N VAL A 251 1.54 6.82 -6.82
CA VAL A 251 0.31 6.15 -6.40
C VAL A 251 -0.61 5.89 -7.58
N GLU A 252 -0.76 6.85 -8.49
CA GLU A 252 -1.53 6.64 -9.72
C GLU A 252 -0.95 5.49 -10.56
N ARG A 253 0.38 5.47 -10.77
CA ARG A 253 1.04 4.38 -11.48
C ARG A 253 0.79 3.03 -10.79
N PHE A 254 0.91 2.98 -9.46
CA PHE A 254 0.62 1.77 -8.68
C PHE A 254 -0.82 1.27 -8.90
N LEU A 255 -1.81 2.17 -8.86
CA LEU A 255 -3.21 1.81 -9.11
C LEU A 255 -3.42 1.28 -10.54
N VAL A 256 -2.87 1.98 -11.54
CA VAL A 256 -3.02 1.62 -12.95
C VAL A 256 -2.30 0.30 -13.28
N GLU A 257 -1.12 0.05 -12.72
CA GLU A 257 -0.39 -1.22 -12.89
C GLU A 257 -1.15 -2.41 -12.29
N LEU A 258 -1.96 -2.19 -11.25
CA LEU A 258 -2.90 -3.19 -10.70
C LEU A 258 -4.21 -3.31 -11.50
N GLY A 259 -4.39 -2.52 -12.57
CA GLY A 259 -5.61 -2.48 -13.37
C GLY A 259 -6.78 -1.79 -12.66
N LEU A 260 -6.49 -0.91 -11.69
CA LEU A 260 -7.48 -0.07 -11.02
C LEU A 260 -7.58 1.30 -11.72
N ASP A 261 -8.67 2.01 -11.45
CA ASP A 261 -8.85 3.35 -11.97
C ASP A 261 -7.72 4.28 -11.52
N ALA A 262 -7.38 5.26 -12.35
CA ALA A 262 -6.41 6.29 -12.02
C ALA A 262 -6.92 7.22 -10.90
N LEU A 263 -6.04 8.06 -10.33
CA LEU A 263 -6.48 9.03 -9.33
C LEU A 263 -7.46 10.04 -9.95
N PRO A 264 -8.45 10.53 -9.17
CA PRO A 264 -9.33 11.59 -9.62
C PRO A 264 -8.53 12.79 -10.12
N ARG A 265 -8.93 13.29 -11.29
CA ARG A 265 -8.37 14.50 -11.87
C ARG A 265 -9.23 15.70 -11.50
N ALA A 266 -8.57 16.81 -11.24
CA ALA A 266 -9.21 18.11 -11.09
C ALA A 266 -8.60 19.12 -12.06
N HIS A 267 -9.46 20.02 -12.55
CA HIS A 267 -9.04 21.17 -13.32
C HIS A 267 -8.84 22.34 -12.35
N HIS A 268 -7.62 22.88 -12.35
CA HIS A 268 -7.33 24.11 -11.65
C HIS A 268 -7.67 25.29 -12.57
N VAL A 269 -8.68 26.06 -12.20
CA VAL A 269 -9.19 27.17 -13.01
C VAL A 269 -9.19 28.45 -12.21
N THR A 270 -8.52 29.48 -12.74
CA THR A 270 -8.65 30.86 -12.26
C THR A 270 -9.65 31.59 -13.14
N VAL A 271 -10.69 32.17 -12.53
CA VAL A 271 -11.59 33.10 -13.19
C VAL A 271 -11.29 34.50 -12.68
N THR A 272 -10.73 35.33 -13.55
CA THR A 272 -10.56 36.77 -13.28
C THR A 272 -11.78 37.51 -13.81
N VAL A 273 -12.42 38.28 -12.95
CA VAL A 273 -13.54 39.14 -13.30
C VAL A 273 -13.15 40.58 -13.08
N GLU A 274 -13.27 41.37 -14.14
CA GLU A 274 -13.16 42.81 -14.08
C GLU A 274 -14.55 43.43 -14.08
N LEU A 275 -14.82 44.23 -13.05
CA LEU A 275 -16.11 44.85 -12.82
C LEU A 275 -15.95 46.32 -12.45
N THR A 276 -17.01 47.09 -12.66
CA THR A 276 -17.12 48.47 -12.22
C THR A 276 -18.17 48.55 -11.11
N VAL A 277 -17.72 48.94 -9.92
CA VAL A 277 -18.54 49.06 -8.72
C VAL A 277 -18.94 50.53 -8.52
N PRO A 278 -20.19 50.83 -8.15
CA PRO A 278 -20.55 52.18 -7.75
C PRO A 278 -19.96 52.54 -6.39
N GLY A 279 -19.24 53.67 -6.34
CA GLY A 279 -18.77 54.30 -5.12
C GLY A 279 -19.75 55.32 -4.53
N GLY A 280 -20.74 55.74 -5.32
CA GLY A 280 -21.76 56.71 -4.92
C GLY A 280 -21.25 58.15 -4.87
N ASP A 281 -21.92 58.99 -4.09
CA ASP A 281 -21.59 60.40 -3.92
C ASP A 281 -20.55 60.58 -2.79
N GLY A 282 -19.69 61.59 -2.89
CA GLY A 282 -18.66 61.90 -1.89
C GLY A 282 -17.27 62.08 -2.50
N THR A 283 -16.24 61.78 -1.70
CA THR A 283 -14.85 61.84 -2.16
C THR A 283 -14.45 60.54 -2.88
N ALA A 284 -13.35 60.59 -3.64
CA ALA A 284 -12.76 59.39 -4.23
C ALA A 284 -12.38 58.35 -3.15
N GLN A 285 -11.98 58.78 -1.96
CA GLN A 285 -11.65 57.88 -0.86
C GLN A 285 -12.91 57.14 -0.35
N ASP A 286 -14.02 57.86 -0.16
CA ASP A 286 -15.30 57.25 0.26
C ASP A 286 -15.80 56.22 -0.76
N ALA A 287 -15.59 56.51 -2.05
CA ALA A 287 -15.92 55.59 -3.14
C ALA A 287 -15.09 54.30 -3.10
N HIS A 288 -13.77 54.40 -2.85
CA HIS A 288 -12.89 53.24 -2.70
C HIS A 288 -13.25 52.40 -1.47
N ASP A 289 -13.54 53.04 -0.33
CA ASP A 289 -13.88 52.34 0.91
C ASP A 289 -15.22 51.59 0.79
N ARG A 290 -16.22 52.20 0.13
CA ARG A 290 -17.49 51.52 -0.20
C ARG A 290 -17.30 50.35 -1.16
N ALA A 291 -16.51 50.53 -2.21
CA ALA A 291 -16.21 49.43 -3.14
C ALA A 291 -15.51 48.27 -2.42
N ARG A 292 -14.54 48.56 -1.54
CA ARG A 292 -13.87 47.56 -0.71
C ARG A 292 -14.85 46.83 0.21
N GLN A 293 -15.74 47.55 0.87
CA GLN A 293 -16.73 46.95 1.76
C GLN A 293 -17.70 46.03 0.99
N LEU A 294 -18.16 46.46 -0.19
CA LEU A 294 -19.01 45.66 -1.05
C LEU A 294 -18.30 44.38 -1.53
N MET A 295 -17.04 44.47 -1.94
CA MET A 295 -16.29 43.31 -2.42
C MET A 295 -15.85 42.38 -1.30
N ARG A 296 -15.68 42.88 -0.07
CA ARG A 296 -15.53 42.01 1.11
C ARG A 296 -16.74 41.11 1.30
N ALA A 297 -17.96 41.63 1.11
CA ALA A 297 -19.17 40.81 1.18
C ALA A 297 -19.17 39.67 0.15
N VAL A 298 -18.62 39.89 -1.05
CA VAL A 298 -18.47 38.84 -2.08
C VAL A 298 -17.58 37.68 -1.59
N THR A 299 -16.50 38.01 -0.87
CA THR A 299 -15.61 37.01 -0.27
C THR A 299 -16.21 36.32 0.96
N THR A 300 -16.99 37.04 1.78
CA THR A 300 -17.45 36.55 3.09
C THR A 300 -18.86 35.95 3.11
N ASP A 301 -19.81 36.41 2.27
CA ASP A 301 -21.26 36.13 2.42
C ASP A 301 -21.73 34.80 1.81
N TRP A 302 -21.04 33.69 2.13
CA TRP A 302 -21.56 32.36 1.83
C TRP A 302 -21.38 31.40 3.02
N PRO A 303 -22.41 30.63 3.39
CA PRO A 303 -22.25 29.54 4.33
C PRO A 303 -21.80 28.31 3.55
N ASP A 304 -20.54 27.87 3.69
CA ASP A 304 -20.18 26.43 3.65
C ASP A 304 -18.68 26.20 3.60
N ASP A 305 -18.24 25.15 4.31
CA ASP A 305 -16.94 24.48 4.16
C ASP A 305 -16.86 23.64 2.85
N ALA A 306 -17.95 23.58 2.09
CA ALA A 306 -18.12 22.82 0.85
C ALA A 306 -17.96 23.65 -0.45
N ARG A 307 -17.43 24.88 -0.38
CA ARG A 307 -17.23 25.70 -1.60
C ARG A 307 -16.09 25.10 -2.46
N PRO A 308 -16.30 24.87 -3.78
CA PRO A 308 -15.25 24.33 -4.64
C PRO A 308 -14.24 25.41 -5.10
N TRP A 309 -14.20 26.56 -4.43
CA TRP A 309 -13.42 27.72 -4.83
C TRP A 309 -13.05 28.63 -3.67
N THR A 310 -11.89 29.26 -3.79
CA THR A 310 -11.45 30.43 -3.03
C THR A 310 -11.64 31.68 -3.88
N ALA A 311 -11.88 32.83 -3.25
CA ALA A 311 -12.03 34.08 -3.97
C ALA A 311 -11.29 35.19 -3.25
N ASP A 312 -10.48 35.92 -4.02
CA ASP A 312 -9.65 36.99 -3.52
C ASP A 312 -9.96 38.31 -4.22
N GLY A 313 -10.05 39.37 -3.43
CA GLY A 313 -10.10 40.73 -3.94
C GLY A 313 -8.73 41.11 -4.48
N GLY A 314 -8.65 41.45 -5.76
CA GLY A 314 -7.43 42.02 -6.34
C GLY A 314 -7.10 43.39 -5.74
N PRO A 315 -5.90 43.92 -6.03
CA PRO A 315 -5.52 45.25 -5.57
C PRO A 315 -6.51 46.30 -6.09
N ILE A 316 -6.85 47.25 -5.22
CA ILE A 316 -7.71 48.37 -5.57
C ILE A 316 -6.97 49.22 -6.59
N PRO A 317 -7.51 49.41 -7.80
CA PRO A 317 -6.84 50.24 -8.79
C PRO A 317 -6.77 51.68 -8.31
N GLU A 318 -5.67 52.35 -8.65
CA GLU A 318 -5.36 53.72 -8.19
C GLU A 318 -6.32 54.78 -8.77
N HIS A 319 -7.18 54.40 -9.72
CA HIS A 319 -7.95 55.31 -10.55
C HIS A 319 -9.45 55.08 -10.34
N ALA A 320 -10.14 56.10 -9.82
CA ALA A 320 -11.60 56.19 -9.78
C ALA A 320 -12.09 57.05 -10.95
N THR A 321 -13.17 56.65 -11.60
CA THR A 321 -13.79 57.41 -12.68
C THR A 321 -15.14 57.97 -12.24
N VAL A 322 -15.60 59.05 -12.87
CA VAL A 322 -16.94 59.62 -12.62
C VAL A 322 -17.81 59.33 -13.84
N GLU A 323 -18.94 58.67 -13.63
CA GLU A 323 -19.93 58.36 -14.66
C GLU A 323 -21.30 58.83 -14.14
N GLU A 324 -22.01 59.64 -14.94
CA GLU A 324 -23.32 60.22 -14.57
C GLU A 324 -23.30 61.01 -13.23
N GLY A 325 -22.17 61.65 -12.92
CA GLY A 325 -22.00 62.42 -11.69
C GLY A 325 -21.73 61.59 -10.42
N ARG A 326 -21.52 60.27 -10.55
CA ARG A 326 -21.23 59.35 -9.46
C ARG A 326 -19.89 58.66 -9.63
N TRP A 327 -19.20 58.36 -8.53
CA TRP A 327 -17.94 57.62 -8.58
C TRP A 327 -18.15 56.16 -8.99
N ARG A 328 -17.23 55.67 -9.81
CA ARG A 328 -17.12 54.30 -10.31
C ARG A 328 -15.69 53.81 -10.07
N ILE A 329 -15.59 52.65 -9.45
CA ILE A 329 -14.31 52.01 -9.12
C ILE A 329 -14.17 50.77 -9.99
N ALA A 330 -13.11 50.70 -10.79
CA ALA A 330 -12.72 49.45 -11.44
C ALA A 330 -12.29 48.46 -10.35
N TRP A 331 -12.63 47.18 -10.49
CA TRP A 331 -12.26 46.18 -9.51
C TRP A 331 -11.95 44.88 -10.22
N ARG A 332 -10.81 44.29 -9.87
CA ARG A 332 -10.42 42.95 -10.31
C ARG A 332 -10.69 41.96 -9.18
N HIS A 333 -11.48 40.95 -9.47
CA HIS A 333 -11.78 39.88 -8.53
C HIS A 333 -11.35 38.55 -9.12
N GLU A 334 -10.72 37.71 -8.31
CA GLU A 334 -10.19 36.44 -8.76
C GLU A 334 -10.86 35.30 -8.00
N TYR A 335 -11.32 34.30 -8.74
CA TYR A 335 -11.80 33.03 -8.20
C TYR A 335 -10.83 31.94 -8.59
N GLU A 336 -10.31 31.21 -7.61
CA GLU A 336 -9.49 30.02 -7.81
C GLU A 336 -10.35 28.80 -7.50
N MET A 337 -10.53 27.92 -8.49
CA MET A 337 -11.45 26.77 -8.39
C MET A 337 -10.74 25.45 -8.72
N TRP A 338 -11.13 24.39 -8.00
CA TRP A 338 -10.72 23.02 -8.29
C TRP A 338 -11.96 22.20 -8.68
N LEU A 339 -12.07 21.88 -9.96
CA LEU A 339 -13.27 21.26 -10.53
C LEU A 339 -13.05 19.79 -10.91
N ARG A 340 -13.80 18.88 -10.25
CA ARG A 340 -13.84 17.43 -10.49
C ARG A 340 -14.81 17.03 -11.59
N GLY A 341 -14.59 15.88 -12.21
CA GLY A 341 -15.58 15.19 -13.05
C GLY A 341 -15.83 15.85 -14.41
N HIS A 342 -14.97 16.77 -14.84
CA HIS A 342 -15.07 17.42 -16.14
C HIS A 342 -14.17 16.73 -17.17
N PRO A 343 -14.72 16.31 -18.34
CA PRO A 343 -13.97 15.54 -19.32
C PRO A 343 -12.92 16.37 -20.08
N THR A 344 -13.07 17.70 -20.12
CA THR A 344 -12.18 18.61 -20.85
C THR A 344 -11.94 19.91 -20.07
N CYS A 345 -10.79 20.55 -20.32
CA CYS A 345 -10.48 21.87 -19.78
C CYS A 345 -11.54 22.91 -20.16
N SER A 346 -12.10 22.82 -21.37
CA SER A 346 -13.16 23.72 -21.85
C SER A 346 -14.47 23.56 -21.05
N SER A 347 -14.83 22.33 -20.70
CA SER A 347 -16.00 22.06 -19.84
C SER A 347 -15.79 22.65 -18.46
N ALA A 348 -14.62 22.42 -17.86
CA ALA A 348 -14.28 22.98 -16.55
C ALA A 348 -14.27 24.52 -16.57
N ALA A 349 -13.65 25.14 -17.59
CA ALA A 349 -13.62 26.59 -17.76
C ALA A 349 -15.03 27.20 -17.86
N THR A 350 -15.91 26.59 -18.65
CA THR A 350 -17.30 27.05 -18.82
C THR A 350 -18.07 27.00 -17.50
N ILE A 351 -17.88 25.93 -16.73
CA ILE A 351 -18.55 25.74 -15.44
C ILE A 351 -17.97 26.70 -14.38
N ALA A 352 -16.65 26.88 -14.34
CA ALA A 352 -16.00 27.86 -13.46
C ALA A 352 -16.54 29.28 -13.73
N GLU A 353 -16.63 29.68 -14.99
CA GLU A 353 -17.19 30.97 -15.38
C GLU A 353 -18.63 31.15 -14.90
N ALA A 354 -19.46 30.12 -15.11
CA ALA A 354 -20.86 30.13 -14.68
C ALA A 354 -20.97 30.26 -13.14
N HIS A 355 -20.15 29.54 -12.38
CA HIS A 355 -20.11 29.66 -10.92
C HIS A 355 -19.70 31.06 -10.46
N ALA A 356 -18.64 31.63 -11.04
CA ALA A 356 -18.19 32.99 -10.72
C ALA A 356 -19.28 34.03 -11.02
N ARG A 357 -19.93 33.94 -12.20
CA ARG A 357 -21.03 34.83 -12.59
C ARG A 357 -22.23 34.71 -11.65
N VAL A 358 -22.64 33.49 -11.29
CA VAL A 358 -23.76 33.25 -10.36
C VAL A 358 -23.44 33.78 -8.96
N ASN A 359 -22.20 33.59 -8.49
CA ASN A 359 -21.76 34.12 -7.20
C ASN A 359 -21.79 35.65 -7.20
N LEU A 360 -21.18 36.31 -8.19
CA LEU A 360 -21.19 37.77 -8.31
C LEU A 360 -22.60 38.33 -8.41
N ALA A 361 -23.45 37.77 -9.28
CA ALA A 361 -24.82 38.22 -9.44
C ALA A 361 -25.66 38.09 -8.15
N ARG A 362 -25.33 37.11 -7.30
CA ARG A 362 -25.96 36.93 -5.99
C ARG A 362 -25.43 37.93 -4.97
N ALA A 363 -24.12 38.01 -4.79
CA ALA A 363 -23.48 38.86 -3.78
C ALA A 363 -23.67 40.35 -4.07
N LEU A 364 -23.71 40.72 -5.35
CA LEU A 364 -23.86 42.10 -5.81
C LEU A 364 -25.30 42.42 -6.27
N ARG A 365 -26.29 41.63 -5.83
CA ARG A 365 -27.69 41.86 -6.21
C ARG A 365 -28.15 43.25 -5.75
N GLY A 366 -28.68 44.05 -6.69
CA GLY A 366 -29.19 45.39 -6.39
C GLY A 366 -28.14 46.48 -6.18
N SER A 367 -26.84 46.16 -6.29
CA SER A 367 -25.76 47.12 -6.07
C SER A 367 -25.41 47.98 -7.28
N GLY A 368 -26.03 47.78 -8.45
CA GLY A 368 -25.77 48.59 -9.66
C GLY A 368 -24.36 48.42 -10.26
N HIS A 369 -23.70 47.30 -9.98
CA HIS A 369 -22.42 46.90 -10.57
C HIS A 369 -22.55 46.63 -12.06
N ARG A 370 -21.48 46.85 -12.82
CA ARG A 370 -21.38 46.48 -14.23
C ARG A 370 -20.20 45.52 -14.42
N LEU A 371 -20.48 44.34 -14.97
CA LEU A 371 -19.44 43.40 -15.37
C LEU A 371 -18.81 43.91 -16.68
N THR A 372 -17.49 44.11 -16.68
CA THR A 372 -16.78 44.65 -17.85
C THR A 372 -16.16 43.54 -18.66
N THR A 373 -15.43 42.64 -18.02
CA THR A 373 -14.77 41.52 -18.68
C THR A 373 -14.69 40.33 -17.73
N VAL A 374 -14.83 39.13 -18.29
CA VAL A 374 -14.57 37.88 -17.58
C VAL A 374 -13.53 37.13 -18.38
N THR A 375 -12.42 36.82 -17.73
CA THR A 375 -11.32 36.06 -18.30
C THR A 375 -11.17 34.79 -17.51
N VAL A 376 -11.27 33.65 -18.19
CA VAL A 376 -11.08 32.34 -17.59
C VAL A 376 -9.74 31.81 -18.03
N HIS A 377 -8.89 31.45 -17.06
CA HIS A 377 -7.63 30.79 -17.31
C HIS A 377 -7.65 29.41 -16.65
N VAL A 378 -7.39 28.37 -17.44
CA VAL A 378 -7.17 27.03 -16.89
C VAL A 378 -5.69 26.93 -16.60
N ASN A 379 -5.34 27.00 -15.31
CA ASN A 379 -3.95 26.97 -14.83
C ASN A 379 -3.31 25.60 -15.09
N GLY A 380 -4.12 24.53 -15.06
CA GLY A 380 -3.66 23.19 -15.37
C GLY A 380 -4.68 22.11 -15.06
N VAL A 381 -4.33 20.88 -15.45
CA VAL A 381 -5.04 19.65 -15.07
C VAL A 381 -4.07 18.83 -14.26
N GLY A 382 -4.51 18.37 -13.08
CA GLY A 382 -3.67 17.61 -12.16
C GLY A 382 -4.45 16.56 -11.41
N VAL A 383 -3.75 15.78 -10.59
CA VAL A 383 -4.40 15.01 -9.53
C VAL A 383 -5.09 15.99 -8.59
N ASP A 384 -6.31 15.66 -8.21
CA ASP A 384 -7.07 16.45 -7.25
C ASP A 384 -6.30 16.60 -5.93
N LEU A 385 -6.15 17.81 -5.40
CA LEU A 385 -5.43 18.04 -4.14
C LEU A 385 -6.24 17.65 -2.90
N TYR A 386 -7.56 17.50 -3.02
CA TYR A 386 -8.50 17.29 -1.93
C TYR A 386 -9.09 15.88 -1.93
N LEU A 387 -8.29 14.87 -2.27
CA LEU A 387 -8.76 13.48 -2.35
C LEU A 387 -9.44 13.03 -1.05
N ASP A 388 -10.60 12.38 -1.18
CA ASP A 388 -11.34 11.78 -0.08
C ASP A 388 -11.23 10.25 -0.21
N PRO A 389 -10.43 9.57 0.63
CA PRO A 389 -10.21 8.12 0.53
C PRO A 389 -11.48 7.27 0.57
N ASP A 390 -12.55 7.74 1.21
CA ASP A 390 -13.77 6.94 1.40
C ASP A 390 -14.72 7.06 0.21
N ARG A 391 -14.62 8.19 -0.53
CA ARG A 391 -15.42 8.51 -1.71
C ARG A 391 -14.71 8.23 -3.03
N ASP A 392 -13.44 8.58 -3.12
CA ASP A 392 -12.60 8.52 -4.31
C ASP A 392 -11.92 7.17 -4.46
#